data_AF-A0AAV0T2K7-F1
#
_entry.id   AF-A0AAV0T2K7-F1
#
_cell.length_a   1.000
_cell.length_b   1.000
_cell.length_c   1.000
_cell.angle_alpha   90.00
_cell.angle_beta   90.00
_cell.angle_gamma   90.00
#
_symmetry.space_group_name_H-M   'P 1'
#
loop_
_entity.id
_entity.type
_entity.pdbx_description
1 polymer ?
#
loop_
_entity_poly.entity_id
_entity_poly.type
_entity_poly.pdbx_seq_one_letter_code
_entity_poly.pdbx_strand_id
1 'polypeptide(L)'
;MDLQERRPHCHTACSSHVLETFFSIVTFVLLPAAVVVLVEGKDAYLLLFLGQLMLAVAVVEWSWLAFRIRQRFLLAITLHDDDILAAKQDTGELEQPIHEQQTQEQEDQLVLRREDPRESYTRQLNEFMRAKSFAIDPLAGRICGGRWYIAAFLLALLGAVVSVVLAYALECKKSASGWHVTVGAPVEAAFVSIFCSSLAPSATDAVVLIIYQICVLMAGMNAFMKLHVNFATSDTQIDPLFIILAGAIIIIVFRVVTSKAVMQSLLLVLCDVLGLVSIVSPLIAFADLVDQTTNQLRRNQLALFVLVVWAADVGDSLAKELQLHWPLAFKCCRPPLFKSEATTKDIEALLISLTCGAIMLAAVRLGFEGSDFSFVEMAVLFGAIAIGQWCRQWMALVRQMAKVSTSAFYFPVESRSCGVLDRMAVFLATIVVYYPYIKQHF
;
A
#
# COMPACT_ATOMS: atom_id res chain seq x y z
N MET A 1 15.03 27.33 22.70
CA MET A 1 15.17 27.57 21.25
C MET A 1 14.63 26.35 20.56
N ASP A 2 13.35 26.37 20.23
CA ASP A 2 12.73 25.30 19.44
C ASP A 2 13.39 25.32 18.06
N LEU A 3 14.18 24.27 17.78
CA LEU A 3 14.68 24.00 16.45
C LEU A 3 13.46 23.91 15.53
N GLN A 4 13.22 25.01 14.81
CA GLN A 4 12.14 25.12 13.86
C GLN A 4 12.33 24.02 12.82
N GLU A 5 11.58 22.94 13.06
CA GLU A 5 11.66 21.67 12.39
C GLU A 5 11.48 21.94 10.90
N ARG A 6 12.56 21.82 10.11
CA ARG A 6 12.49 21.94 8.65
C ARG A 6 11.60 20.80 8.17
N ARG A 7 10.31 21.09 8.03
CA ARG A 7 9.36 20.25 7.30
C ARG A 7 9.94 20.11 5.89
N PRO A 8 10.01 18.89 5.32
CA PRO A 8 10.37 18.74 3.93
C PRO A 8 9.47 19.68 3.11
N HIS A 9 10.07 20.46 2.20
CA HIS A 9 9.39 21.54 1.45
C HIS A 9 8.13 21.09 0.69
N CYS A 10 7.93 19.78 0.54
CA CYS A 10 6.76 19.15 -0.06
C CYS A 10 5.47 19.37 0.76
N HIS A 11 5.55 19.45 2.09
CA HIS A 11 4.34 19.56 2.93
C HIS A 11 3.69 20.94 2.85
N THR A 12 4.44 22.00 2.53
CA THR A 12 3.89 23.35 2.41
C THR A 12 2.98 23.54 1.19
N ALA A 13 3.18 22.79 0.10
CA ALA A 13 2.33 22.86 -1.09
C ALA A 13 1.07 21.98 -0.97
N CYS A 14 1.15 20.86 -0.26
CA CYS A 14 0.03 19.90 -0.11
C CYS A 14 -0.81 20.06 1.18
N SER A 15 -0.51 21.02 2.05
CA SER A 15 -1.20 21.23 3.32
C SER A 15 -2.56 21.94 3.22
N SER A 16 -3.06 22.24 2.02
CA SER A 16 -4.36 22.91 1.90
C SER A 16 -5.50 21.93 2.16
N HIS A 17 -6.46 22.31 3.00
CA HIS A 17 -7.72 21.56 3.18
C HIS A 17 -8.42 21.26 1.84
N VAL A 18 -8.19 22.10 0.84
CA VAL A 18 -8.66 21.92 -0.54
C VAL A 18 -8.16 20.61 -1.13
N LEU A 19 -6.89 20.26 -0.93
CA LEU A 19 -6.31 19.01 -1.46
C LEU A 19 -6.89 17.78 -0.76
N GLU A 20 -7.12 17.86 0.55
CA GLU A 20 -7.76 16.79 1.32
C GLU A 20 -9.21 16.53 0.88
N THR A 21 -9.96 17.61 0.64
CA THR A 21 -11.35 17.55 0.18
C THR A 21 -11.41 17.06 -1.26
N PHE A 22 -10.53 17.57 -2.13
CA PHE A 22 -10.40 17.14 -3.51
C PHE A 22 -10.03 15.66 -3.59
N PHE A 23 -9.05 15.21 -2.82
CA PHE A 23 -8.66 13.80 -2.75
C PHE A 23 -9.85 12.92 -2.33
N SER A 24 -10.61 13.34 -1.32
CA SER A 24 -11.83 12.63 -0.90
C SER A 24 -12.88 12.57 -2.01
N ILE A 25 -13.12 13.67 -2.74
CA ILE A 25 -14.06 13.68 -3.89
C ILE A 25 -13.55 12.75 -5.00
N VAL A 26 -12.27 12.83 -5.34
CA VAL A 26 -11.65 11.99 -6.38
C VAL A 26 -11.80 10.52 -6.03
N THR A 27 -11.52 10.16 -4.78
CA THR A 27 -11.48 8.76 -4.36
C THR A 27 -12.84 8.17 -4.02
N PHE A 28 -13.77 8.95 -3.47
CA PHE A 28 -15.10 8.46 -3.14
C PHE A 28 -16.10 8.62 -4.27
N VAL A 29 -15.92 9.58 -5.19
CA VAL A 29 -16.92 9.85 -6.25
C VAL A 29 -16.35 9.56 -7.62
N LEU A 30 -15.24 10.18 -7.99
CA LEU A 30 -14.74 10.10 -9.37
C LEU A 30 -14.16 8.73 -9.70
N LEU A 31 -13.38 8.13 -8.81
CA LEU A 31 -12.73 6.84 -9.04
C LEU A 31 -13.77 5.70 -9.17
N PRO A 32 -14.76 5.56 -8.28
CA PRO A 32 -15.77 4.50 -8.41
C PRO A 32 -16.68 4.73 -9.60
N ALA A 33 -17.09 5.98 -9.86
CA ALA A 33 -17.85 6.31 -11.06
C ALA A 33 -17.07 5.99 -12.34
N ALA A 34 -15.78 6.33 -12.39
CA ALA A 34 -14.91 5.98 -13.51
C ALA A 34 -14.80 4.45 -13.66
N VAL A 35 -14.59 3.71 -12.58
CA VAL A 35 -14.53 2.23 -12.63
C VAL A 35 -15.84 1.66 -13.17
N VAL A 36 -17.00 2.11 -12.70
CA VAL A 36 -18.31 1.63 -13.20
C VAL A 36 -18.49 1.99 -14.67
N VAL A 37 -18.19 3.22 -15.07
CA VAL A 37 -18.27 3.66 -16.47
C VAL A 37 -17.30 2.87 -17.35
N LEU A 38 -16.10 2.53 -16.87
CA LEU A 38 -15.12 1.73 -17.61
C LEU A 38 -15.52 0.26 -17.70
N VAL A 39 -16.16 -0.31 -16.66
CA VAL A 39 -16.71 -1.68 -16.68
C VAL A 39 -17.93 -1.77 -17.59
N GLU A 40 -18.73 -0.70 -17.67
CA GLU A 40 -19.84 -0.61 -18.62
C GLU A 40 -19.37 -0.32 -20.05
N GLY A 41 -18.28 0.43 -20.17
CA GLY A 41 -17.57 0.68 -21.42
C GLY A 41 -16.98 -0.60 -22.00
N LYS A 42 -16.69 -0.56 -23.30
CA LYS A 42 -15.94 -1.65 -23.97
C LYS A 42 -14.42 -1.51 -23.78
N ASP A 43 -13.99 -0.56 -22.97
CA ASP A 43 -12.59 -0.19 -22.76
C ASP A 43 -12.01 -0.80 -21.47
N ALA A 44 -12.18 -2.11 -21.28
CA ALA A 44 -11.71 -2.83 -20.10
C ALA A 44 -10.20 -2.66 -19.86
N TYR A 45 -9.41 -2.39 -20.90
CA TYR A 45 -7.98 -2.11 -20.80
C TYR A 45 -7.66 -0.84 -19.99
N LEU A 46 -8.56 0.15 -19.94
CA LEU A 46 -8.40 1.34 -19.10
C LEU A 46 -8.42 1.01 -17.59
N LEU A 47 -9.12 -0.07 -17.19
CA LEU A 47 -9.06 -0.56 -15.81
C LEU A 47 -7.70 -1.16 -15.46
N LEU A 48 -6.99 -1.75 -16.44
CA LEU A 48 -5.63 -2.27 -16.22
C LEU A 48 -4.64 -1.12 -16.00
N PHE A 49 -4.75 -0.05 -16.78
CA PHE A 49 -3.97 1.18 -16.61
C PHE A 49 -4.23 1.81 -15.24
N LEU A 50 -5.50 2.01 -14.89
CA LEU A 50 -5.87 2.51 -13.57
C LEU A 50 -5.37 1.60 -12.43
N GLY A 51 -5.45 0.28 -12.60
CA GLY A 51 -4.91 -0.69 -11.65
C GLY A 51 -3.39 -0.59 -11.48
N GLN A 52 -2.65 -0.35 -12.57
CA GLN A 52 -1.21 -0.12 -12.55
C GLN A 52 -0.82 1.17 -11.84
N LEU A 53 -1.57 2.25 -12.05
CA LEU A 53 -1.38 3.51 -11.34
C LEU A 53 -1.63 3.34 -9.84
N MET A 54 -2.75 2.72 -9.49
CA MET A 54 -3.12 2.46 -8.08
C MET A 54 -2.11 1.55 -7.39
N LEU A 55 -1.64 0.49 -8.08
CA LEU A 55 -0.54 -0.35 -7.62
C LEU A 55 0.67 0.49 -7.25
N ALA A 56 1.15 1.30 -8.18
CA ALA A 56 2.38 2.06 -8.02
C ALA A 56 2.32 3.02 -6.83
N VAL A 57 1.17 3.68 -6.60
CA VAL A 57 0.96 4.53 -5.42
C VAL A 57 0.92 3.68 -4.14
N ALA A 58 0.16 2.58 -4.14
CA ALA A 58 0.01 1.72 -2.97
C ALA A 58 1.32 1.05 -2.54
N VAL A 59 2.16 0.61 -3.48
CA VAL A 59 3.47 0.01 -3.16
C VAL A 59 4.47 1.03 -2.64
N VAL A 60 4.38 2.30 -3.05
CA VAL A 60 5.16 3.38 -2.43
C VAL A 60 4.71 3.59 -0.99
N GLU A 61 3.41 3.76 -0.75
CA GLU A 61 2.88 3.90 0.62
C GLU A 61 3.28 2.69 1.49
N TRP A 62 3.21 1.47 0.94
CA TRP A 62 3.67 0.25 1.61
C TRP A 62 5.16 0.30 1.92
N SER A 63 6.01 0.75 0.99
CA SER A 63 7.46 0.83 1.21
C SER A 63 7.82 1.77 2.37
N TRP A 64 7.07 2.86 2.54
CA TRP A 64 7.22 3.78 3.65
C TRP A 64 6.78 3.20 4.99
N LEU A 65 5.66 2.47 5.01
CA LEU A 65 5.21 1.73 6.19
C LEU A 65 6.22 0.65 6.58
N ALA A 66 6.63 -0.19 5.62
CA ALA A 66 7.62 -1.22 5.81
C ALA A 66 8.95 -0.64 6.31
N PHE A 67 9.41 0.49 5.75
CA PHE A 67 10.60 1.18 6.24
C PHE A 67 10.51 1.55 7.72
N ARG A 68 9.40 2.17 8.16
CA ARG A 68 9.23 2.56 9.57
C ARG A 68 9.15 1.36 10.51
N ILE A 69 8.43 0.31 10.11
CA ILE A 69 8.34 -0.94 10.86
C ILE A 69 9.75 -1.55 11.01
N ARG A 70 10.52 -1.60 9.92
CA ARG A 70 11.90 -2.10 9.93
C ARG A 70 12.79 -1.33 10.88
N GLN A 71 12.80 0.00 10.80
CA GLN A 71 13.60 0.85 11.68
C GLN A 71 13.24 0.64 13.16
N ARG A 72 11.94 0.50 13.46
CA ARG A 72 11.48 0.27 14.84
C ARG A 72 11.97 -1.07 15.40
N PHE A 73 11.86 -2.15 14.63
CA PHE A 73 12.31 -3.47 15.07
C PHE A 73 13.84 -3.53 15.20
N LEU A 74 14.57 -2.95 14.24
CA LEU A 74 16.03 -2.89 14.31
C LEU A 74 16.50 -2.11 15.53
N LEU A 75 15.89 -0.96 15.84
CA LEU A 75 16.24 -0.19 17.03
C LEU A 75 15.94 -0.96 18.33
N ALA A 76 14.82 -1.69 18.37
CA ALA A 76 14.50 -2.51 19.53
C ALA A 76 15.51 -3.63 19.76
N ILE A 77 16.03 -4.23 18.68
CA ILE A 77 17.08 -5.26 18.75
C ILE A 77 18.40 -4.66 19.21
N THR A 78 18.83 -3.53 18.63
CA THR A 78 20.11 -2.90 19.00
C THR A 78 20.14 -2.48 20.46
N LEU A 79 19.04 -1.93 20.98
CA LEU A 79 18.95 -1.56 22.41
C LEU A 79 19.01 -2.78 23.32
N HIS A 80 18.40 -3.89 22.90
CA HIS A 80 18.46 -5.13 23.67
C HIS A 80 19.88 -5.71 23.71
N ASP A 81 20.61 -5.65 22.59
CA ASP A 81 22.02 -6.06 22.53
C ASP A 81 22.90 -5.18 23.42
N ASP A 82 22.67 -3.86 23.43
CA ASP A 82 23.40 -2.91 24.28
C ASP A 82 23.13 -3.16 25.78
N ASP A 83 21.88 -3.44 26.17
CA ASP A 83 21.51 -3.79 27.55
C ASP A 83 22.20 -5.09 28.00
N ILE A 84 22.30 -6.09 27.11
CA ILE A 84 23.00 -7.35 27.39
C ILE A 84 24.51 -7.11 27.56
N LEU A 85 25.10 -6.23 26.75
CA LEU A 85 26.52 -5.88 26.85
C LEU A 85 26.82 -5.12 28.15
N ALA A 86 25.96 -4.17 28.52
CA ALA A 86 26.07 -3.44 29.78
C ALA A 86 25.96 -4.38 30.99
N ALA A 87 24.97 -5.29 30.99
CA ALA A 87 24.81 -6.29 32.05
C ALA A 87 26.04 -7.22 32.18
N LYS A 88 26.69 -7.58 31.06
CA LYS A 88 27.93 -8.37 31.08
C LYS A 88 29.12 -7.59 31.67
N GLN A 89 29.19 -6.28 31.43
CA GLN A 89 30.24 -5.43 31.96
C GLN A 89 30.11 -5.24 33.49
N ASP A 90 28.89 -5.21 34.01
CA ASP A 90 28.60 -5.13 35.45
C ASP A 90 28.77 -6.47 36.19
N THR A 91 28.65 -7.61 35.49
CA THR A 91 28.73 -8.95 36.12
C THR A 91 30.17 -9.46 36.30
N GLY A 92 31.18 -8.71 35.85
CA GLY A 92 32.57 -8.86 36.30
C GLY A 92 33.54 -9.47 35.27
N GLU A 93 34.55 -8.66 34.90
CA GLU A 93 35.98 -9.01 34.76
C GLU A 93 36.72 -7.80 34.14
N LEU A 94 36.78 -6.67 34.84
CA LEU A 94 37.86 -5.69 34.65
C LEU A 94 38.04 -4.89 35.94
N GLU A 95 38.83 -5.44 36.86
CA GLU A 95 39.45 -4.64 37.91
C GLU A 95 40.43 -3.66 37.24
N GLN A 96 40.18 -2.35 37.37
CA GLN A 96 41.26 -1.38 37.51
C GLN A 96 40.84 -0.21 38.42
N PRO A 97 41.76 0.32 39.25
CA PRO A 97 41.42 1.00 40.49
C PRO A 97 41.28 2.52 40.33
N ILE A 98 40.32 3.07 41.08
CA ILE A 98 40.36 4.31 41.87
C ILE A 98 40.93 5.56 41.17
N HIS A 99 40.02 6.41 40.69
CA HIS A 99 40.20 7.86 40.77
C HIS A 99 38.93 8.50 41.37
N GLU A 100 38.70 8.21 42.65
CA GLU A 100 37.77 8.93 43.51
C GLU A 100 38.36 10.30 43.86
N GLN A 101 38.15 11.33 43.01
CA GLN A 101 38.22 12.73 43.48
C GLN A 101 37.68 13.80 42.53
N GLN A 102 37.16 13.47 41.34
CA GLN A 102 36.57 14.48 40.42
C GLN A 102 35.05 14.37 40.22
N THR A 103 34.37 13.41 40.87
CA THR A 103 32.96 13.11 40.60
C THR A 103 31.96 14.05 41.32
N GLN A 104 32.37 14.75 42.38
CA GLN A 104 31.40 15.49 43.21
C GLN A 104 31.01 16.89 42.69
N GLU A 105 31.80 17.56 41.85
CA GLU A 105 31.37 18.83 41.23
C GLU A 105 30.59 18.65 39.93
N GLN A 106 30.63 17.45 39.34
CA GLN A 106 29.89 17.13 38.11
C GLN A 106 28.50 16.56 38.39
N GLU A 107 28.27 15.97 39.57
CA GLU A 107 26.95 15.51 40.00
C GLU A 107 25.97 16.66 40.27
N ASP A 108 26.41 17.79 40.81
CA ASP A 108 25.51 18.93 41.08
C ASP A 108 25.07 19.71 39.82
N GLN A 109 25.76 19.53 38.67
CA GLN A 109 25.30 20.05 37.37
C GLN A 109 24.51 19.02 36.54
N LEU A 110 24.65 17.71 36.80
CA LEU A 110 23.87 16.67 36.12
C LEU A 110 22.49 16.44 36.75
N VAL A 111 22.26 16.92 37.97
CA VAL A 111 20.99 16.75 38.70
C VAL A 111 19.83 17.61 38.14
N LEU A 112 20.08 18.57 37.23
CA LEU A 112 19.03 19.47 36.72
C LEU A 112 18.38 19.08 35.39
N ARG A 113 18.70 17.91 34.82
CA ARG A 113 17.93 17.35 33.70
C ARG A 113 17.99 15.83 33.71
N ARG A 114 17.29 15.22 34.67
CA ARG A 114 16.91 13.79 34.61
C ARG A 114 15.97 13.62 33.41
N GLU A 115 16.55 13.54 32.22
CA GLU A 115 15.79 13.31 30.99
C GLU A 115 15.24 11.89 31.09
N ASP A 116 13.92 11.76 31.10
CA ASP A 116 13.27 10.46 31.28
C ASP A 116 13.79 9.50 30.19
N PRO A 117 14.29 8.29 30.52
CA PRO A 117 14.81 7.34 29.54
C PRO A 117 13.81 7.04 28.41
N ARG A 118 12.52 7.14 28.73
CA ARG A 118 11.41 6.99 27.81
C ARG A 118 11.30 8.15 26.81
N GLU A 119 11.58 9.38 27.23
CA GLU A 119 11.63 10.54 26.34
C GLU A 119 12.84 10.49 25.42
N SER A 120 13.99 10.06 25.92
CA SER A 120 15.19 9.84 25.10
C SER A 120 14.95 8.76 24.04
N TYR A 121 14.41 7.61 24.43
CA TYR A 121 14.05 6.52 23.49
C TYR A 121 13.06 6.99 22.42
N THR A 122 12.02 7.74 22.80
CA THR A 122 11.03 8.23 21.83
C THR A 122 11.61 9.27 20.88
N ARG A 123 12.51 10.15 21.36
CA ARG A 123 13.24 11.11 20.52
C ARG A 123 14.14 10.38 19.52
N GLN A 124 14.94 9.43 19.98
CA GLN A 124 15.81 8.61 19.12
C GLN A 124 14.99 7.85 18.08
N LEU A 125 13.93 7.15 18.50
CA LEU A 125 13.07 6.42 17.59
C LEU A 125 12.44 7.34 16.53
N ASN A 126 11.98 8.54 16.91
CA ASN A 126 11.44 9.51 15.95
C ASN A 126 12.49 9.98 14.95
N GLU A 127 13.74 10.15 15.39
CA GLU A 127 14.86 10.52 14.52
C GLU A 127 15.23 9.39 13.54
N PHE A 128 15.25 8.13 13.99
CA PHE A 128 15.52 6.95 13.16
C PHE A 128 14.38 6.63 12.18
N MET A 129 13.12 6.83 12.58
CA MET A 129 11.95 6.60 11.72
C MET A 129 11.75 7.70 10.66
N ARG A 130 12.40 8.86 10.80
CA ARG A 130 12.34 9.93 9.82
C ARG A 130 13.30 9.61 8.68
N ALA A 131 12.77 9.20 7.52
CA ALA A 131 13.62 9.05 6.35
C ALA A 131 14.26 10.40 6.02
N LYS A 132 15.59 10.39 5.92
CA LYS A 132 16.40 11.60 5.70
C LYS A 132 16.40 12.02 4.23
N SER A 133 15.99 11.13 3.33
CA SER A 133 16.07 11.34 1.89
C SER A 133 15.13 10.43 1.11
N PHE A 134 14.78 10.84 -0.10
CA PHE A 134 14.21 9.96 -1.14
C PHE A 134 15.32 9.23 -1.89
N ALA A 135 14.98 8.11 -2.53
CA ALA A 135 15.90 7.34 -3.37
C ALA A 135 16.58 8.19 -4.46
N ILE A 136 15.90 9.22 -4.96
CA ILE A 136 16.39 10.11 -6.01
C ILE A 136 17.29 11.25 -5.53
N ASP A 137 17.38 11.52 -4.23
CA ASP A 137 18.07 12.71 -3.72
C ASP A 137 19.55 12.84 -4.17
N PRO A 138 20.35 11.75 -4.24
CA PRO A 138 21.72 11.83 -4.75
C PRO A 138 21.79 12.31 -6.20
N LEU A 139 20.81 11.94 -7.03
CA LEU A 139 20.71 12.36 -8.42
C LEU A 139 20.16 13.79 -8.55
N ALA A 140 19.15 14.12 -7.74
CA ALA A 140 18.53 15.44 -7.71
C ALA A 140 19.53 16.53 -7.29
N GLY A 141 20.41 16.23 -6.33
CA GLY A 141 21.49 17.14 -5.93
C GLY A 141 22.50 17.44 -7.05
N ARG A 142 22.77 16.46 -7.93
CA ARG A 142 23.71 16.62 -9.04
C ARG A 142 23.11 17.34 -10.25
N ILE A 143 21.87 17.04 -10.62
CA ILE A 143 21.29 17.44 -11.91
C ILE A 143 20.30 18.60 -11.76
N CYS A 144 19.48 18.61 -10.70
CA CYS A 144 18.30 19.47 -10.59
C CYS A 144 18.37 20.47 -9.43
N GLY A 145 19.58 20.78 -8.94
CA GLY A 145 19.78 21.75 -7.85
C GLY A 145 19.02 21.39 -6.57
N GLY A 146 18.86 20.09 -6.29
CA GLY A 146 18.13 19.59 -5.11
C GLY A 146 16.61 19.48 -5.25
N ARG A 147 16.04 19.79 -6.43
CA ARG A 147 14.60 19.63 -6.69
C ARG A 147 14.28 18.19 -7.13
N TRP A 148 13.97 17.34 -6.16
CA TRP A 148 13.70 15.91 -6.37
C TRP A 148 12.55 15.63 -7.37
N TYR A 149 11.48 16.43 -7.39
CA TYR A 149 10.32 16.20 -8.26
C TYR A 149 10.65 16.39 -9.74
N ILE A 150 11.53 17.33 -10.08
CA ILE A 150 11.99 17.54 -11.46
C ILE A 150 12.84 16.36 -11.90
N ALA A 151 13.78 15.94 -11.04
CA ALA A 151 14.63 14.78 -11.33
C ALA A 151 13.79 13.51 -11.53
N ALA A 152 12.78 13.28 -10.68
CA ALA A 152 11.91 12.11 -10.74
C ALA A 152 11.08 12.11 -12.03
N PHE A 153 10.52 13.27 -12.38
CA PHE A 153 9.75 13.43 -13.61
C PHE A 153 10.61 13.22 -14.87
N LEU A 154 11.81 13.81 -14.91
CA LEU A 154 12.73 13.63 -16.04
C LEU A 154 13.19 12.17 -16.19
N LEU A 155 13.49 11.50 -15.08
CA LEU A 155 13.87 10.09 -15.08
C LEU A 155 12.71 9.19 -15.55
N ALA A 156 11.49 9.46 -15.08
CA ALA A 156 10.29 8.76 -15.51
C ALA A 156 10.00 8.97 -17.00
N LEU A 157 10.14 10.22 -17.48
CA LEU A 157 9.98 10.54 -18.89
C LEU A 157 11.02 9.82 -19.77
N LEU A 158 12.28 9.78 -19.33
CA LEU A 158 13.33 9.03 -20.04
C LEU A 158 13.00 7.54 -20.10
N GLY A 159 12.56 6.95 -18.99
CA GLY A 159 12.14 5.54 -18.96
C GLY A 159 10.94 5.25 -19.87
N ALA A 160 9.96 6.16 -19.92
CA ALA A 160 8.82 6.07 -20.83
C ALA A 160 9.29 6.10 -22.30
N VAL A 161 10.19 7.02 -22.66
CA VAL A 161 10.75 7.11 -24.02
C VAL A 161 11.51 5.84 -24.40
N VAL A 162 12.33 5.29 -23.49
CA VAL A 162 13.02 4.01 -23.73
C VAL A 162 12.02 2.87 -23.91
N SER A 163 10.97 2.82 -23.11
CA SER A 163 9.88 1.84 -23.22
C SER A 163 9.18 1.93 -24.58
N VAL A 164 8.88 3.15 -25.06
CA VAL A 164 8.32 3.40 -26.40
C VAL A 164 9.25 2.86 -27.48
N VAL A 165 10.55 3.22 -27.44
CA VAL A 165 11.53 2.79 -28.45
C VAL A 165 11.66 1.27 -28.47
N LEU A 166 11.71 0.64 -27.30
CA LEU A 166 11.79 -0.82 -27.19
C LEU A 166 10.52 -1.50 -27.71
N ALA A 167 9.34 -0.98 -27.36
CA ALA A 167 8.07 -1.49 -27.85
C ALA A 167 7.98 -1.41 -29.38
N TYR A 168 8.33 -0.26 -29.97
CA TYR A 168 8.38 -0.10 -31.43
C TYR A 168 9.40 -1.04 -32.10
N ALA A 169 10.58 -1.22 -31.49
CA ALA A 169 11.58 -2.14 -32.01
C ALA A 169 11.10 -3.59 -32.03
N LEU A 170 10.31 -3.99 -31.03
CA LEU A 170 9.73 -5.34 -30.92
C LEU A 170 8.50 -5.52 -31.83
N GLU A 171 7.72 -4.46 -32.07
CA GLU A 171 6.47 -4.51 -32.84
C GLU A 171 6.61 -4.36 -34.36
N CYS A 172 7.81 -4.09 -34.89
CA CYS A 172 8.06 -3.81 -36.31
C CYS A 172 7.58 -4.89 -37.32
N LYS A 173 6.93 -6.00 -36.90
CA LYS A 173 6.52 -7.09 -37.80
C LYS A 173 5.09 -7.64 -37.67
N LYS A 174 4.21 -7.30 -36.71
CA LYS A 174 2.87 -7.94 -36.63
C LYS A 174 1.71 -7.09 -36.05
N SER A 175 0.65 -7.04 -36.86
CA SER A 175 -0.79 -6.85 -36.56
C SER A 175 -1.30 -5.51 -36.02
N ALA A 176 -2.34 -4.98 -36.69
CA ALA A 176 -2.89 -3.64 -36.51
C ALA A 176 -3.90 -3.48 -35.35
N SER A 177 -4.25 -4.54 -34.60
CA SER A 177 -5.42 -4.52 -33.69
C SER A 177 -5.13 -4.63 -32.19
N GLY A 178 -3.90 -4.41 -31.72
CA GLY A 178 -3.55 -4.52 -30.29
C GLY A 178 -2.57 -3.48 -29.75
N TRP A 179 -2.12 -2.54 -30.59
CA TRP A 179 -0.98 -1.65 -30.31
C TRP A 179 -1.17 -0.79 -29.05
N HIS A 180 -2.41 -0.41 -28.72
CA HIS A 180 -2.72 0.41 -27.55
C HIS A 180 -2.33 -0.27 -26.24
N VAL A 181 -2.53 -1.58 -26.12
CA VAL A 181 -2.23 -2.32 -24.88
C VAL A 181 -0.76 -2.75 -24.88
N THR A 182 -0.26 -3.22 -26.02
CA THR A 182 1.11 -3.73 -26.15
C THR A 182 2.17 -2.64 -26.04
N VAL A 183 1.90 -1.41 -26.50
CA VAL A 183 2.80 -0.26 -26.34
C VAL A 183 2.39 0.57 -25.13
N GLY A 184 1.11 0.84 -24.93
CA GLY A 184 0.63 1.71 -23.86
C GLY A 184 0.94 1.17 -22.48
N ALA A 185 0.66 -0.11 -22.20
CA ALA A 185 0.82 -0.69 -20.86
C ALA A 185 2.29 -0.68 -20.38
N PRO A 186 3.29 -1.07 -21.19
CA PRO A 186 4.69 -0.93 -20.78
C PRO A 186 5.16 0.51 -20.61
N VAL A 187 4.64 1.45 -21.40
CA VAL A 187 5.04 2.87 -21.32
C VAL A 187 4.51 3.52 -20.06
N GLU A 188 3.22 3.29 -19.75
CA GLU A 188 2.63 3.76 -18.50
C GLU A 188 3.30 3.09 -17.29
N ALA A 189 3.43 1.76 -17.31
CA ALA A 189 4.08 1.04 -16.23
C ALA A 189 5.51 1.55 -15.99
N ALA A 190 6.29 1.81 -17.04
CA ALA A 190 7.63 2.37 -16.92
C ALA A 190 7.61 3.78 -16.32
N PHE A 191 6.76 4.68 -16.84
CA PHE A 191 6.65 6.04 -16.33
C PHE A 191 6.27 6.05 -14.85
N VAL A 192 5.15 5.41 -14.51
CA VAL A 192 4.60 5.42 -13.16
C VAL A 192 5.54 4.68 -12.19
N SER A 193 6.08 3.53 -12.58
CA SER A 193 7.01 2.78 -11.72
C SER A 193 8.27 3.56 -11.42
N ILE A 194 8.89 4.20 -12.42
CA ILE A 194 10.12 4.97 -12.20
C ILE A 194 9.84 6.21 -11.37
N PHE A 195 8.72 6.91 -11.63
CA PHE A 195 8.31 8.05 -10.85
C PHE A 195 8.08 7.66 -9.38
N CYS A 196 7.27 6.62 -9.12
CA CYS A 196 6.97 6.12 -7.79
C CYS A 196 8.20 5.56 -7.07
N SER A 197 9.05 4.80 -7.76
CA SER A 197 10.29 4.24 -7.20
C SER A 197 11.30 5.33 -6.82
N SER A 198 11.27 6.47 -7.51
CA SER A 198 12.07 7.64 -7.14
C SER A 198 11.68 8.22 -5.77
N LEU A 199 10.42 7.99 -5.35
CA LEU A 199 9.86 8.42 -4.05
C LEU A 199 10.04 7.36 -2.95
N ALA A 200 10.64 6.22 -3.25
CA ALA A 200 10.91 5.19 -2.26
C ALA A 200 11.88 5.72 -1.17
N PRO A 201 11.79 5.21 0.07
CA PRO A 201 12.66 5.64 1.18
C PRO A 201 14.12 5.22 0.99
N SER A 202 14.41 4.24 0.14
CA SER A 202 15.77 3.81 -0.19
C SER A 202 15.88 3.30 -1.63
N ALA A 203 17.08 3.31 -2.18
CA ALA A 203 17.35 2.78 -3.53
C ALA A 203 17.08 1.27 -3.63
N THR A 204 17.26 0.51 -2.54
CA THR A 204 16.95 -0.93 -2.55
C THR A 204 15.44 -1.17 -2.56
N ASP A 205 14.65 -0.33 -1.86
CA ASP A 205 13.19 -0.37 -1.93
C ASP A 205 12.69 0.03 -3.33
N ALA A 206 13.33 1.03 -3.96
CA ALA A 206 13.01 1.43 -5.33
C ALA A 206 13.09 0.26 -6.33
N VAL A 207 14.12 -0.59 -6.23
CA VAL A 207 14.24 -1.79 -7.09
C VAL A 207 13.09 -2.78 -6.87
N VAL A 208 12.68 -3.00 -5.61
CA VAL A 208 11.56 -3.89 -5.29
C VAL A 208 10.24 -3.37 -5.88
N LEU A 209 10.02 -2.05 -5.84
CA LEU A 209 8.84 -1.42 -6.43
C LEU A 209 8.79 -1.60 -7.95
N ILE A 210 9.94 -1.52 -8.63
CA ILE A 210 10.05 -1.82 -10.07
C ILE A 210 9.70 -3.28 -10.33
N ILE A 211 10.20 -4.22 -9.52
CA ILE A 211 9.89 -5.65 -9.67
C ILE A 211 8.39 -5.91 -9.49
N TYR A 212 7.74 -5.29 -8.51
CA TYR A 212 6.28 -5.38 -8.34
C TYR A 212 5.52 -4.93 -9.58
N GLN A 213 5.91 -3.79 -10.17
CA GLN A 213 5.26 -3.32 -11.40
C GLN A 213 5.49 -4.28 -12.56
N ILE A 214 6.71 -4.82 -12.71
CA ILE A 214 7.03 -5.80 -13.76
C ILE A 214 6.16 -7.04 -13.60
N CYS A 215 5.98 -7.57 -12.38
CA CYS A 215 5.12 -8.73 -12.15
C CYS A 215 3.67 -8.50 -12.60
N VAL A 216 3.08 -7.36 -12.24
CA VAL A 216 1.69 -7.03 -12.64
C VAL A 216 1.60 -6.74 -14.13
N LEU A 217 2.56 -6.04 -14.72
CA LEU A 217 2.62 -5.80 -16.15
C LEU A 217 2.71 -7.12 -16.93
N MET A 218 3.61 -8.02 -16.55
CA MET A 218 3.77 -9.33 -17.18
C MET A 218 2.50 -10.17 -17.06
N ALA A 219 1.86 -10.18 -15.89
CA ALA A 219 0.61 -10.90 -15.71
C ALA A 219 -0.55 -10.31 -16.53
N GLY A 220 -0.68 -8.98 -16.57
CA GLY A 220 -1.67 -8.28 -17.37
C GLY A 220 -1.46 -8.49 -18.87
N MET A 221 -0.22 -8.45 -19.34
CA MET A 221 0.13 -8.76 -20.73
C MET A 221 -0.16 -10.23 -21.08
N ASN A 222 0.14 -11.16 -20.16
CA ASN A 222 -0.17 -12.58 -20.34
C ASN A 222 -1.69 -12.83 -20.42
N ALA A 223 -2.49 -12.15 -19.59
CA ALA A 223 -3.95 -12.18 -19.68
C ALA A 223 -4.43 -11.61 -21.03
N PHE A 224 -3.99 -10.41 -21.40
CA PHE A 224 -4.36 -9.78 -22.67
C PHE A 224 -4.04 -10.64 -23.90
N MET A 225 -2.85 -11.27 -23.92
CA MET A 225 -2.42 -12.17 -24.99
C MET A 225 -3.32 -13.41 -25.09
N LYS A 226 -3.76 -13.95 -23.95
CA LYS A 226 -4.70 -15.08 -23.91
C LYS A 226 -6.01 -14.75 -24.62
N LEU A 227 -6.54 -13.54 -24.45
CA LEU A 227 -7.81 -13.12 -25.04
C LEU A 227 -7.72 -12.80 -26.53
N HIS A 228 -6.70 -12.06 -26.95
CA HIS A 228 -6.64 -11.50 -28.31
C HIS A 228 -6.05 -12.44 -29.35
N VAL A 229 -5.18 -13.36 -28.94
CA VAL A 229 -4.36 -14.11 -29.90
C VAL A 229 -5.03 -15.43 -30.31
N ASN A 230 -6.07 -15.91 -29.61
CA ASN A 230 -6.86 -17.13 -29.98
C ASN A 230 -6.00 -18.34 -30.41
N PHE A 231 -4.71 -18.39 -30.06
CA PHE A 231 -3.85 -19.56 -30.26
C PHE A 231 -4.13 -20.51 -29.10
N ALA A 232 -5.27 -21.19 -29.17
CA ALA A 232 -5.70 -22.27 -28.27
C ALA A 232 -4.78 -23.51 -28.29
N THR A 233 -3.51 -23.40 -28.71
CA THR A 233 -2.60 -24.55 -28.91
C THR A 233 -1.13 -24.31 -28.56
N SER A 234 -0.72 -23.16 -28.00
CA SER A 234 0.68 -22.98 -27.59
C SER A 234 0.85 -23.18 -26.09
N ASP A 235 1.62 -24.20 -25.71
CA ASP A 235 2.16 -24.55 -24.37
C ASP A 235 2.95 -23.42 -23.65
N THR A 236 2.84 -22.17 -24.09
CA THR A 236 3.62 -21.02 -23.63
C THR A 236 2.83 -20.10 -22.71
N GLN A 237 1.77 -20.58 -22.06
CA GLN A 237 1.07 -19.79 -21.06
C GLN A 237 1.91 -19.74 -19.78
N ILE A 238 2.21 -18.53 -19.32
CA ILE A 238 2.91 -18.35 -18.05
C ILE A 238 1.85 -18.37 -16.94
N ASP A 239 1.98 -19.29 -16.00
CA ASP A 239 1.13 -19.32 -14.81
C ASP A 239 1.35 -18.04 -13.98
N PRO A 240 0.30 -17.28 -13.60
CA PRO A 240 0.42 -16.15 -12.68
C PRO A 240 1.21 -16.48 -11.40
N LEU A 241 1.08 -17.72 -10.89
CA LEU A 241 1.84 -18.17 -9.72
C LEU A 241 3.35 -18.19 -10.01
N PHE A 242 3.75 -18.58 -11.22
CA PHE A 242 5.15 -18.56 -11.65
C PHE A 242 5.70 -17.14 -11.71
N ILE A 243 4.91 -16.17 -12.20
CA ILE A 243 5.31 -14.75 -12.25
C ILE A 243 5.56 -14.22 -10.82
N ILE A 244 4.63 -14.50 -9.90
CA ILE A 244 4.72 -14.14 -8.48
C ILE A 244 5.95 -14.79 -7.83
N LEU A 245 6.17 -16.09 -8.07
CA LEU A 245 7.30 -16.83 -7.52
C LEU A 245 8.63 -16.32 -8.06
N ALA A 246 8.73 -16.07 -9.36
CA ALA A 246 9.93 -15.52 -9.99
C ALA A 246 10.25 -14.12 -9.42
N GLY A 247 9.24 -13.25 -9.29
CA GLY A 247 9.38 -11.95 -8.64
C GLY A 247 9.87 -12.07 -7.19
N ALA A 248 9.29 -12.98 -6.42
CA ALA A 248 9.70 -13.24 -5.04
C ALA A 248 11.16 -13.72 -4.94
N ILE A 249 11.59 -14.64 -5.82
CA ILE A 249 12.98 -15.13 -5.86
C ILE A 249 13.96 -13.98 -6.16
N ILE A 250 13.65 -13.15 -7.17
CA ILE A 250 14.50 -12.01 -7.53
C ILE A 250 14.63 -11.04 -6.34
N ILE A 251 13.53 -10.73 -5.66
CA ILE A 251 13.53 -9.86 -4.49
C ILE A 251 14.35 -10.47 -3.35
N ILE A 252 14.14 -11.75 -3.03
CA ILE A 252 14.86 -12.44 -1.95
C ILE A 252 16.37 -12.42 -2.22
N VAL A 253 16.79 -12.82 -3.42
CA VAL A 253 18.22 -12.82 -3.81
C VAL A 253 18.80 -11.40 -3.72
N PHE A 254 18.09 -10.40 -4.26
CA PHE A 254 18.52 -9.01 -4.21
C PHE A 254 18.69 -8.49 -2.77
N ARG A 255 17.74 -8.78 -1.87
CA ARG A 255 17.81 -8.36 -0.45
C ARG A 255 18.93 -9.07 0.31
N VAL A 256 19.11 -10.36 0.06
CA VAL A 256 20.19 -11.14 0.70
C VAL A 256 21.56 -10.61 0.26
N VAL A 257 21.76 -10.28 -1.02
CA VAL A 257 23.03 -9.74 -1.52
C VAL A 257 23.31 -8.32 -1.02
N THR A 258 22.27 -7.50 -0.83
CA THR A 258 22.43 -6.10 -0.43
C THR A 258 22.52 -5.89 1.09
N SER A 259 22.04 -6.83 1.90
CA SER A 259 22.06 -6.71 3.37
C SER A 259 23.35 -7.28 3.96
N LYS A 260 23.99 -6.50 4.85
CA LYS A 260 25.17 -6.96 5.60
C LYS A 260 24.80 -7.79 6.85
N ALA A 261 23.58 -7.63 7.35
CA ALA A 261 23.10 -8.27 8.57
C ALA A 261 21.94 -9.23 8.28
N VAL A 262 21.97 -10.40 8.92
CA VAL A 262 20.99 -11.48 8.70
C VAL A 262 19.60 -11.05 9.16
N MET A 263 19.47 -10.51 10.37
CA MET A 263 18.18 -10.05 10.90
C MET A 263 17.55 -8.94 10.07
N GLN A 264 18.37 -8.00 9.59
CA GLN A 264 17.92 -6.96 8.67
C GLN A 264 17.43 -7.57 7.35
N SER A 265 18.16 -8.54 6.79
CA SER A 265 17.75 -9.24 5.57
C SER A 265 16.43 -9.97 5.74
N LEU A 266 16.24 -10.68 6.85
CA LEU A 266 15.02 -11.43 7.14
C LEU A 266 13.81 -10.50 7.20
N LEU A 267 13.94 -9.37 7.90
CA LEU A 267 12.86 -8.40 8.05
C LEU A 267 12.54 -7.68 6.73
N LEU A 268 13.57 -7.37 5.93
CA LEU A 268 13.41 -6.85 4.57
C LEU A 268 12.60 -7.83 3.71
N VAL A 269 13.01 -9.09 3.67
CA VAL A 269 12.34 -10.15 2.91
C VAL A 269 10.91 -10.36 3.38
N LEU A 270 10.65 -10.39 4.69
CA LEU A 270 9.30 -10.60 5.22
C LEU A 270 8.35 -9.46 4.81
N CYS A 271 8.78 -8.20 4.92
CA CYS A 271 7.99 -7.05 4.50
C CYS A 271 7.74 -7.03 2.99
N ASP A 272 8.72 -7.45 2.18
CA ASP A 272 8.56 -7.52 0.74
C ASP A 272 7.63 -8.68 0.34
N VAL A 273 7.81 -9.88 0.88
CA VAL A 273 6.90 -11.01 0.62
C VAL A 273 5.46 -10.66 1.03
N LEU A 274 5.28 -9.96 2.15
CA LEU A 274 3.97 -9.49 2.58
C LEU A 274 3.36 -8.49 1.58
N GLY A 275 4.14 -7.55 1.04
CA GLY A 275 3.68 -6.63 0.00
C GLY A 275 3.33 -7.36 -1.30
N LEU A 276 4.14 -8.34 -1.70
CA LEU A 276 3.93 -9.14 -2.89
C LEU A 276 2.66 -10.00 -2.77
N VAL A 277 2.44 -10.64 -1.63
CA VAL A 277 1.25 -11.47 -1.37
C VAL A 277 0.00 -10.62 -1.15
N SER A 278 0.10 -9.48 -0.47
CA SER A 278 -1.08 -8.69 -0.05
C SER A 278 -1.51 -7.66 -1.10
N ILE A 279 -0.59 -7.20 -1.96
CA ILE A 279 -0.84 -6.12 -2.92
C ILE A 279 -0.71 -6.62 -4.36
N VAL A 280 0.42 -7.23 -4.70
CA VAL A 280 0.72 -7.64 -6.08
C VAL A 280 -0.14 -8.81 -6.52
N SER A 281 -0.22 -9.88 -5.71
CA SER A 281 -1.01 -11.08 -6.04
C SER A 281 -2.50 -10.79 -6.29
N PRO A 282 -3.21 -10.02 -5.44
CA PRO A 282 -4.61 -9.70 -5.69
C PRO A 282 -4.82 -8.80 -6.91
N LEU A 283 -3.87 -7.92 -7.23
CA LEU A 283 -3.91 -7.12 -8.47
C LEU A 283 -3.69 -7.96 -9.73
N ILE A 284 -2.87 -9.01 -9.65
CA ILE A 284 -2.74 -9.99 -10.73
C ILE A 284 -4.07 -10.72 -10.93
N ALA A 285 -4.74 -11.14 -9.85
CA ALA A 285 -6.07 -11.73 -9.93
C ALA A 285 -7.11 -10.74 -10.50
N PHE A 286 -7.03 -9.47 -10.13
CA PHE A 286 -7.86 -8.41 -10.71
C PHE A 286 -7.62 -8.25 -12.22
N ALA A 287 -6.37 -8.22 -12.66
CA ALA A 287 -6.03 -8.08 -14.07
C ALA A 287 -6.59 -9.25 -14.90
N ASP A 288 -6.50 -10.49 -14.39
CA ASP A 288 -7.10 -11.67 -15.03
C ASP A 288 -8.63 -11.61 -15.06
N LEU A 289 -9.26 -11.02 -14.03
CA LEU A 289 -10.72 -10.82 -14.00
C LEU A 289 -11.18 -9.75 -14.99
N VAL A 290 -10.46 -8.64 -15.09
CA VAL A 290 -10.74 -7.54 -16.03
C VAL A 290 -10.64 -8.02 -17.47
N ASP A 291 -9.66 -8.85 -17.80
CA ASP A 291 -9.50 -9.40 -19.15
C ASP A 291 -10.69 -10.29 -19.56
N GLN A 292 -11.32 -10.95 -18.59
CA GLN A 292 -12.48 -11.82 -18.80
C GLN A 292 -13.83 -11.07 -18.98
N THR A 293 -13.83 -9.74 -18.96
CA THR A 293 -15.05 -8.90 -19.04
C THR A 293 -15.67 -8.82 -20.44
N THR A 294 -15.23 -9.60 -21.42
CA THR A 294 -15.91 -9.69 -22.72
C THR A 294 -17.35 -10.19 -22.61
N ASN A 295 -17.64 -11.01 -21.60
CA ASN A 295 -18.99 -11.49 -21.30
C ASN A 295 -19.78 -10.47 -20.49
N GLN A 296 -20.99 -10.13 -20.96
CA GLN A 296 -21.90 -9.19 -20.28
C GLN A 296 -22.22 -9.62 -18.84
N LEU A 297 -22.38 -10.92 -18.59
CA LEU A 297 -22.60 -11.45 -17.23
C LEU A 297 -21.42 -11.13 -16.30
N ARG A 298 -20.17 -11.32 -16.76
CA ARG A 298 -18.96 -11.04 -15.97
C ARG A 298 -18.77 -9.55 -15.71
N ARG A 299 -19.14 -8.70 -16.67
CA ARG A 299 -19.16 -7.24 -16.45
C ARG A 299 -20.13 -6.85 -15.35
N ASN A 300 -21.34 -7.41 -15.37
CA ASN A 300 -22.34 -7.13 -14.34
C ASN A 300 -21.86 -7.61 -12.95
N GLN A 301 -21.20 -8.78 -12.88
CA GLN A 301 -20.61 -9.30 -11.64
C GLN A 301 -19.46 -8.42 -11.12
N LEU A 302 -18.56 -7.97 -12.01
CA LEU A 302 -17.47 -7.06 -11.65
C LEU A 302 -18.01 -5.70 -11.18
N ALA A 303 -19.04 -5.15 -11.85
CA ALA A 303 -19.69 -3.92 -11.45
C ALA A 303 -20.36 -4.06 -10.08
N LEU A 304 -21.10 -5.17 -9.85
CA LEU A 304 -21.68 -5.50 -8.55
C LEU A 304 -20.60 -5.55 -7.47
N PHE A 305 -19.51 -6.29 -7.72
CA PHE A 305 -18.38 -6.40 -6.80
C PHE A 305 -17.81 -5.03 -6.43
N VAL A 306 -17.51 -4.17 -7.42
CA VAL A 306 -16.98 -2.82 -7.20
C VAL A 306 -17.95 -1.97 -6.39
N LEU A 307 -19.23 -1.93 -6.77
CA LEU A 307 -20.25 -1.11 -6.11
C LEU A 307 -20.42 -1.51 -4.64
N VAL A 308 -20.41 -2.80 -4.37
CA VAL A 308 -20.61 -3.34 -3.03
C VAL A 308 -19.40 -3.09 -2.13
N VAL A 309 -18.18 -3.30 -2.65
CA VAL A 309 -16.94 -2.97 -1.92
C VAL A 309 -16.85 -1.46 -1.66
N TRP A 310 -17.21 -0.65 -2.64
CA TRP A 310 -17.23 0.80 -2.51
C TRP A 310 -18.27 1.27 -1.48
N ALA A 311 -19.48 0.72 -1.50
CA ALA A 311 -20.51 1.01 -0.49
C ALA A 311 -20.04 0.68 0.93
N ALA A 312 -19.31 -0.43 1.09
CA ALA A 312 -18.72 -0.79 2.38
C ALA A 312 -17.62 0.21 2.81
N ASP A 313 -16.75 0.67 1.90
CA ASP A 313 -15.72 1.68 2.20
C ASP A 313 -16.32 3.05 2.57
N VAL A 314 -17.38 3.47 1.86
CA VAL A 314 -18.16 4.66 2.20
C VAL A 314 -18.82 4.49 3.57
N GLY A 315 -19.33 3.31 3.89
CA GLY A 315 -19.91 3.00 5.19
C GLY A 315 -18.94 3.17 6.36
N ASP A 316 -17.68 2.73 6.24
CA ASP A 316 -16.64 2.94 7.26
C ASP A 316 -16.32 4.43 7.44
N SER A 317 -16.24 5.16 6.32
CA SER A 317 -15.97 6.60 6.35
C SER A 317 -17.14 7.37 6.99
N LEU A 318 -18.37 7.00 6.64
CA LEU A 318 -19.59 7.54 7.23
C LEU A 318 -19.67 7.22 8.74
N ALA A 319 -19.28 6.02 9.15
CA ALA A 319 -19.27 5.63 10.55
C ALA A 319 -18.35 6.52 11.39
N LYS A 320 -17.14 6.79 10.91
CA LYS A 320 -16.18 7.68 11.56
C LYS A 320 -16.72 9.11 11.68
N GLU A 321 -17.35 9.60 10.61
CA GLU A 321 -17.95 10.94 10.61
C GLU A 321 -19.14 11.04 11.56
N LEU A 322 -19.97 10.00 11.61
CA LEU A 322 -21.13 9.92 12.50
C LEU A 322 -20.70 9.81 13.97
N GLN A 323 -19.65 9.04 14.26
CA GLN A 323 -19.07 8.94 15.60
C GLN A 323 -18.50 10.28 16.09
N LEU A 324 -17.97 11.10 15.16
CA LEU A 324 -17.44 12.42 15.47
C LEU A 324 -18.56 13.44 15.76
N HIS A 325 -19.62 13.44 14.93
CA HIS A 325 -20.70 14.42 15.04
C HIS A 325 -21.73 14.07 16.12
N TRP A 326 -21.95 12.77 16.40
CA TRP A 326 -22.99 12.30 17.31
C TRP A 326 -22.44 11.36 18.41
N PRO A 327 -21.45 11.79 19.22
CA PRO A 327 -20.82 10.92 20.22
C PRO A 327 -21.79 10.47 21.32
N LEU A 328 -22.82 11.28 21.62
CA LEU A 328 -23.83 10.99 22.65
C LEU A 328 -24.77 9.86 22.25
N ALA A 329 -25.16 9.77 20.97
CA ALA A 329 -26.02 8.70 20.48
C ALA A 329 -25.32 7.33 20.59
N PHE A 330 -24.06 7.25 20.15
CA PHE A 330 -23.25 6.04 20.29
C PHE A 330 -23.00 5.68 21.75
N LYS A 331 -22.79 6.67 22.63
CA LYS A 331 -22.59 6.40 24.06
C LYS A 331 -23.83 5.81 24.73
N CYS A 332 -25.04 6.20 24.30
CA CYS A 332 -26.30 5.67 24.83
C CYS A 332 -26.60 4.24 24.32
N CYS A 333 -26.20 3.93 23.09
CA CYS A 333 -26.39 2.60 22.49
C CYS A 333 -25.28 1.58 22.84
N ARG A 334 -24.26 1.97 23.62
CA ARG A 334 -23.14 1.07 23.94
C ARG A 334 -23.52 0.04 25.01
N PRO A 335 -23.42 -1.27 24.72
CA PRO A 335 -23.53 -2.28 25.75
C PRO A 335 -22.33 -2.18 26.72
N PRO A 336 -22.54 -2.32 28.04
CA PRO A 336 -21.50 -2.16 29.07
C PRO A 336 -20.40 -3.24 29.07
N LEU A 337 -20.45 -4.19 28.13
CA LEU A 337 -19.60 -5.39 28.09
C LEU A 337 -18.20 -5.18 27.51
N PHE A 338 -17.95 -4.09 26.79
CA PHE A 338 -16.65 -3.84 26.17
C PHE A 338 -15.82 -2.85 27.01
N LYS A 339 -14.74 -3.35 27.62
CA LYS A 339 -13.87 -2.58 28.53
C LYS A 339 -12.94 -1.56 27.85
N SER A 340 -12.76 -1.61 26.52
CA SER A 340 -11.86 -0.70 25.79
C SER A 340 -12.62 0.15 24.78
N GLU A 341 -12.58 1.47 24.98
CA GLU A 341 -13.26 2.46 24.14
C GLU A 341 -12.71 2.52 22.71
N ALA A 342 -11.46 2.13 22.50
CA ALA A 342 -10.88 2.06 21.15
C ALA A 342 -11.47 0.89 20.36
N THR A 343 -11.55 -0.29 20.97
CA THR A 343 -12.07 -1.49 20.30
C THR A 343 -13.56 -1.40 19.97
N THR A 344 -14.35 -0.68 20.77
CA THR A 344 -15.78 -0.51 20.47
C THR A 344 -16.02 0.38 19.27
N LYS A 345 -15.25 1.47 19.12
CA LYS A 345 -15.35 2.37 17.96
C LYS A 345 -15.05 1.64 16.65
N ASP A 346 -14.03 0.77 16.66
CA ASP A 346 -13.65 -0.01 15.48
C ASP A 346 -14.71 -1.07 15.12
N ILE A 347 -15.36 -1.69 16.12
CA ILE A 347 -16.45 -2.66 15.90
C ILE A 347 -17.71 -1.96 15.38
N GLU A 348 -18.07 -0.81 15.93
CA GLU A 348 -19.20 0.01 15.47
C GLU A 348 -19.01 0.41 14.00
N ALA A 349 -17.80 0.85 13.64
CA ALA A 349 -17.46 1.22 12.27
C ALA A 349 -17.50 0.02 11.30
N LEU A 350 -16.99 -1.14 11.73
CA LEU A 350 -17.08 -2.37 10.96
C LEU A 350 -18.54 -2.79 10.72
N LEU A 351 -19.39 -2.69 11.75
CA LEU A 351 -20.81 -3.06 11.62
C LEU A 351 -21.54 -2.16 10.63
N ILE A 352 -21.32 -0.84 10.71
CA ILE A 352 -21.93 0.14 9.78
C ILE A 352 -21.41 -0.09 8.35
N SER A 353 -20.13 -0.37 8.18
CA SER A 353 -19.55 -0.70 6.87
C SER A 353 -20.20 -1.94 6.26
N LEU A 354 -20.37 -3.01 7.05
CA LEU A 354 -21.02 -4.24 6.59
C LEU A 354 -22.50 -4.04 6.27
N THR A 355 -23.23 -3.25 7.05
CA THR A 355 -24.65 -2.96 6.76
C THR A 355 -24.78 -2.14 5.49
N CYS A 356 -23.92 -1.15 5.24
CA CYS A 356 -23.88 -0.42 3.96
C CYS A 356 -23.63 -1.35 2.77
N GLY A 357 -22.67 -2.27 2.88
CA GLY A 357 -22.43 -3.30 1.85
C GLY A 357 -23.64 -4.21 1.63
N ALA A 358 -24.29 -4.67 2.71
CA ALA A 358 -25.49 -5.50 2.63
C ALA A 358 -26.70 -4.77 2.02
N ILE A 359 -26.87 -3.49 2.34
CA ILE A 359 -27.92 -2.64 1.76
C ILE A 359 -27.67 -2.48 0.26
N MET A 360 -26.43 -2.24 -0.16
CA MET A 360 -26.08 -2.14 -1.59
C MET A 360 -26.33 -3.46 -2.31
N LEU A 361 -25.94 -4.59 -1.72
CA LEU A 361 -26.24 -5.94 -2.22
C LEU A 361 -27.75 -6.15 -2.42
N ALA A 362 -28.56 -5.79 -1.41
CA ALA A 362 -30.01 -5.90 -1.49
C ALA A 362 -30.60 -4.95 -2.54
N ALA A 363 -30.12 -3.71 -2.62
CA ALA A 363 -30.58 -2.71 -3.58
C ALA A 363 -30.31 -3.15 -5.03
N VAL A 364 -29.11 -3.66 -5.32
CA VAL A 364 -28.77 -4.18 -6.64
C VAL A 364 -29.61 -5.42 -6.96
N ARG A 365 -29.80 -6.33 -6.01
CA ARG A 365 -30.66 -7.51 -6.21
C ARG A 365 -32.13 -7.18 -6.46
N LEU A 366 -32.64 -6.09 -5.88
CA LEU A 366 -34.01 -5.62 -6.11
C LEU A 366 -34.15 -4.82 -7.41
N GLY A 367 -33.08 -4.13 -7.84
CA GLY A 367 -33.07 -3.29 -9.03
C GLY A 367 -32.88 -4.06 -10.34
N PHE A 368 -32.07 -5.11 -10.34
CA PHE A 368 -32.04 -6.10 -11.42
C PHE A 368 -33.12 -7.15 -11.11
N GLU A 369 -33.89 -7.64 -12.08
CA GLU A 369 -35.08 -8.50 -11.90
C GLU A 369 -34.77 -9.92 -11.34
N GLY A 370 -34.01 -10.03 -10.24
CA GLY A 370 -33.83 -11.22 -9.40
C GLY A 370 -33.15 -12.44 -10.02
N SER A 371 -33.09 -12.56 -11.35
CA SER A 371 -32.65 -13.78 -12.05
C SER A 371 -31.15 -13.92 -12.25
N ASP A 372 -30.40 -12.81 -12.23
CA ASP A 372 -29.03 -12.81 -12.75
C ASP A 372 -27.98 -13.22 -11.69
N PHE A 373 -28.32 -13.16 -10.39
CA PHE A 373 -27.38 -13.43 -9.31
C PHE A 373 -27.85 -14.55 -8.40
N SER A 374 -26.98 -15.54 -8.18
CA SER A 374 -27.29 -16.66 -7.29
C SER A 374 -27.22 -16.26 -5.81
N PHE A 375 -28.00 -16.90 -4.94
CA PHE A 375 -27.90 -16.65 -3.50
C PHE A 375 -26.51 -16.97 -2.95
N VAL A 376 -25.86 -18.01 -3.50
CA VAL A 376 -24.50 -18.42 -3.13
C VAL A 376 -23.50 -17.30 -3.46
N GLU A 377 -23.60 -16.71 -4.63
CA GLU A 377 -22.76 -15.58 -5.05
C GLU A 377 -22.88 -14.40 -4.08
N MET A 378 -24.10 -14.06 -3.69
CA MET A 378 -24.35 -12.98 -2.72
C MET A 378 -23.73 -13.30 -1.35
N ALA A 379 -23.82 -14.55 -0.89
CA ALA A 379 -23.23 -14.98 0.36
C ALA A 379 -21.69 -14.96 0.31
N VAL A 380 -21.09 -15.40 -0.79
CA VAL A 380 -19.63 -15.35 -1.01
C VAL A 380 -19.16 -13.90 -1.05
N LEU A 381 -19.85 -13.02 -1.79
CA LEU A 381 -19.51 -11.61 -1.87
C LEU A 381 -19.62 -10.93 -0.50
N PHE A 382 -20.67 -11.20 0.27
CA PHE A 382 -20.80 -10.71 1.64
C PHE A 382 -19.65 -11.19 2.56
N GLY A 383 -19.28 -12.47 2.48
CA GLY A 383 -18.13 -13.02 3.19
C GLY A 383 -16.81 -12.36 2.78
N ALA A 384 -16.64 -12.08 1.48
CA ALA A 384 -15.47 -11.41 0.95
C ALA A 384 -15.35 -9.95 1.44
N ILE A 385 -16.47 -9.23 1.62
CA ILE A 385 -16.49 -7.90 2.24
C ILE A 385 -16.09 -8.00 3.71
N ALA A 386 -16.60 -8.99 4.45
CA ALA A 386 -16.25 -9.18 5.85
C ALA A 386 -14.75 -9.42 6.04
N ILE A 387 -14.13 -10.24 5.18
CA ILE A 387 -12.67 -10.43 5.16
C ILE A 387 -11.96 -9.14 4.74
N GLY A 388 -12.52 -8.38 3.78
CA GLY A 388 -12.01 -7.06 3.41
C GLY A 388 -11.97 -6.07 4.57
N GLN A 389 -13.04 -6.00 5.37
CA GLN A 389 -13.10 -5.14 6.55
C GLN A 389 -12.18 -5.63 7.68
N TRP A 390 -12.00 -6.94 7.81
CA TRP A 390 -10.97 -7.50 8.70
C TRP A 390 -9.56 -7.06 8.27
N CYS A 391 -9.28 -7.06 6.96
CA CYS A 391 -8.01 -6.56 6.43
C CYS A 391 -7.78 -5.07 6.75
N ARG A 392 -8.84 -4.24 6.79
CA ARG A 392 -8.74 -2.84 7.24
C ARG A 392 -8.27 -2.72 8.69
N GLN A 393 -8.79 -3.57 9.58
CA GLN A 393 -8.33 -3.61 10.98
C GLN A 393 -6.88 -4.05 11.08
N TRP A 394 -6.48 -5.06 10.29
CA TRP A 394 -5.08 -5.45 10.18
C TRP A 394 -4.19 -4.30 9.70
N MET A 395 -4.62 -3.54 8.68
CA MET A 395 -3.90 -2.34 8.23
C MET A 395 -3.80 -1.26 9.31
N ALA A 396 -4.82 -1.10 10.15
CA ALA A 396 -4.75 -0.21 11.31
C ALA A 396 -3.66 -0.66 12.32
N LEU A 397 -3.54 -1.97 12.56
CA LEU A 397 -2.45 -2.52 13.38
C LEU A 397 -1.08 -2.29 12.73
N VAL A 398 -0.95 -2.46 11.42
CA VAL A 398 0.28 -2.15 10.66
C VAL A 398 0.66 -0.67 10.81
N ARG A 399 -0.31 0.24 10.71
CA ARG A 399 -0.09 1.69 10.94
C ARG A 399 0.33 1.99 12.37
N GLN A 400 -0.28 1.34 13.36
CA GLN A 400 0.13 1.45 14.77
C GLN A 400 1.55 0.92 15.00
N MET A 401 1.93 -0.19 14.35
CA MET A 401 3.31 -0.71 14.38
C MET A 401 4.29 0.28 13.76
N ALA A 402 3.92 0.95 12.67
CA ALA A 402 4.70 2.01 12.04
C ALA A 402 4.66 3.37 12.78
N LYS A 403 3.88 3.51 13.86
CA LYS A 403 3.62 4.77 14.58
C LYS A 403 3.14 5.90 13.65
N VAL A 404 2.24 5.58 12.73
CA VAL A 404 1.62 6.56 11.83
C VAL A 404 0.10 6.55 11.95
N SER A 405 -0.50 7.72 11.78
CA SER A 405 -1.95 7.89 11.67
C SER A 405 -2.47 7.46 10.28
N THR A 406 -1.69 7.73 9.22
CA THR A 406 -2.07 7.47 7.82
C THR A 406 -0.94 6.75 7.06
N SER A 407 -1.31 5.93 6.08
CA SER A 407 -0.35 5.28 5.16
C SER A 407 0.23 6.25 4.12
N ALA A 408 -0.47 7.36 3.85
CA ALA A 408 -0.05 8.36 2.88
C ALA A 408 1.08 9.24 3.44
N PHE A 409 2.29 9.02 2.94
CA PHE A 409 3.48 9.81 3.33
C PHE A 409 3.43 11.27 2.83
N TYR A 410 2.57 11.57 1.85
CA TYR A 410 2.41 12.91 1.28
C TYR A 410 1.39 13.78 2.02
N PHE A 411 0.55 13.20 2.89
CA PHE A 411 -0.33 13.96 3.76
C PHE A 411 0.36 14.42 5.04
N PRO A 412 -0.05 15.56 5.61
CA PRO A 412 0.42 15.94 6.94
C PRO A 412 -0.06 14.93 7.99
N VAL A 413 0.70 14.78 9.08
CA VAL A 413 0.41 13.81 10.17
C VAL A 413 -0.97 14.01 10.79
N GLU A 414 -1.47 15.25 10.74
CA GLU A 414 -2.78 15.67 11.28
C GLU A 414 -3.95 15.40 10.32
N SER A 415 -3.69 15.01 9.06
CA SER A 415 -4.76 14.74 8.10
C SER A 415 -5.56 13.50 8.52
N ARG A 416 -6.87 13.60 8.38
CA ARG A 416 -7.81 12.52 8.70
C ARG A 416 -8.01 11.57 7.53
N SER A 417 -7.50 11.93 6.36
CA SER A 417 -7.66 11.15 5.14
C SER A 417 -6.75 9.93 5.12
N CYS A 418 -7.36 8.78 4.80
CA CYS A 418 -6.66 7.53 4.60
C CYS A 418 -5.90 7.55 3.26
N GLY A 419 -4.76 6.86 3.20
CA GLY A 419 -3.99 6.74 1.96
C GLY A 419 -4.67 5.84 0.93
N VAL A 420 -4.07 5.78 -0.27
CA VAL A 420 -4.57 4.92 -1.35
C VAL A 420 -4.49 3.45 -0.94
N LEU A 421 -3.40 3.05 -0.28
CA LEU A 421 -3.18 1.70 0.20
C LEU A 421 -4.22 1.27 1.23
N ASP A 422 -4.59 2.14 2.17
CA ASP A 422 -5.61 1.83 3.19
C ASP A 422 -6.97 1.48 2.56
N ARG A 423 -7.33 2.15 1.46
CA ARG A 423 -8.56 1.88 0.71
C ARG A 423 -8.42 0.66 -0.18
N MET A 424 -7.30 0.55 -0.89
CA MET A 424 -7.01 -0.55 -1.80
C MET A 424 -6.93 -1.88 -1.05
N ALA A 425 -6.41 -1.91 0.19
CA ALA A 425 -6.29 -3.14 0.98
C ALA A 425 -7.62 -3.90 1.14
N VAL A 426 -8.73 -3.19 1.36
CA VAL A 426 -10.06 -3.82 1.45
C VAL A 426 -10.45 -4.45 0.12
N PHE A 427 -10.30 -3.71 -0.97
CA PHE A 427 -10.58 -4.19 -2.32
C PHE A 427 -9.74 -5.43 -2.67
N LEU A 428 -8.44 -5.40 -2.38
CA LEU A 428 -7.51 -6.50 -2.62
C LEU A 428 -7.86 -7.75 -1.79
N ALA A 429 -8.19 -7.58 -0.52
CA ALA A 429 -8.60 -8.71 0.31
C ALA A 429 -9.93 -9.32 -0.17
N THR A 430 -10.90 -8.49 -0.55
CA THR A 430 -12.19 -8.97 -1.07
C THR A 430 -12.00 -9.69 -2.42
N ILE A 431 -11.13 -9.20 -3.32
CA ILE A 431 -10.95 -9.86 -4.62
C ILE A 431 -10.27 -11.23 -4.50
N VAL A 432 -9.34 -11.42 -3.55
CA VAL A 432 -8.70 -12.73 -3.33
C VAL A 432 -9.73 -13.81 -2.99
N VAL A 433 -10.76 -13.44 -2.23
CA VAL A 433 -11.83 -14.37 -1.83
C VAL A 433 -12.84 -14.58 -2.95
N TYR A 434 -13.18 -13.51 -3.67
CA TYR A 434 -14.23 -13.55 -4.70
C TYR A 434 -13.74 -14.12 -6.04
N TYR A 435 -12.48 -13.90 -6.41
CA TYR A 435 -11.92 -14.34 -7.69
C TYR A 435 -11.99 -15.85 -7.93
N PRO A 436 -11.61 -16.74 -6.98
CA PRO A 436 -11.72 -18.18 -7.17
C PRO A 436 -13.15 -18.64 -7.44
N TYR A 437 -14.14 -17.98 -6.83
CA TYR A 437 -15.55 -18.30 -7.03
C TYR A 437 -16.00 -17.99 -8.47
N ILE A 438 -15.67 -16.79 -8.98
CA ILE A 438 -15.98 -16.42 -10.37
C ILE A 438 -15.30 -17.36 -11.35
N LYS A 439 -14.06 -17.78 -11.05
CA LYS A 439 -13.27 -18.66 -11.91
C LYS A 439 -13.75 -20.12 -11.94
N GLN A 440 -14.39 -20.62 -10.88
CA GLN A 440 -14.84 -22.02 -10.82
C GLN A 440 -16.22 -22.26 -11.40
N HIS A 441 -17.08 -21.22 -11.42
CA HIS A 441 -18.46 -21.34 -11.90
C HIS A 441 -18.61 -21.20 -13.43
N PHE A 442 -17.52 -20.94 -14.15
CA PHE A 442 -17.46 -20.76 -15.62
C PHE A 442 -16.10 -21.22 -16.16
#